data_AF-A0A239IEH9-F1
#
_entry.id   AF-A0A239IEH9-F1
#
_cell.length_a   1.000
_cell.length_b   1.000
_cell.length_c   1.000
_cell.angle_alpha   90.00
_cell.angle_beta   90.00
_cell.angle_gamma   90.00
#
_symmetry.space_group_name_H-M   'P 1'
#
loop_
_entity.id
_entity.type
_entity.pdbx_description
1 polymer ?
#
loop_
_entity_poly.entity_id
_entity_poly.type
_entity_poly.pdbx_seq_one_letter_code
_entity_poly.pdbx_strand_id
1 'polypeptide(L)'
;MSKITRTPKPPEPLREPALRQLTMDKLIAITSGGPRTTARWQAAVLRAISELMRYSDTAREESQDLRIPFAKALNDLYAGQKSDAELTEMVLLMLELETAPLPGNEPQAGAASGKHDR
;
A
#
# COMPACT_ATOMS: atom_id res chain seq x y z
N MET A 1 11.54 9.45 -47.09
CA MET A 1 11.68 9.90 -45.68
C MET A 1 10.92 8.92 -44.80
N SER A 2 11.61 7.97 -44.16
CA SER A 2 10.98 6.96 -43.30
C SER A 2 10.71 7.57 -41.92
N LYS A 3 9.43 7.70 -41.56
CA LYS A 3 9.03 8.11 -40.20
C LYS A 3 9.30 6.92 -39.27
N ILE A 4 10.30 7.07 -38.40
CA ILE A 4 10.54 6.11 -37.31
C ILE A 4 9.40 6.33 -36.30
N THR A 5 8.38 5.49 -36.37
CA THR A 5 7.36 5.39 -35.33
C THR A 5 8.04 4.78 -34.11
N ARG A 6 8.54 5.62 -33.20
CA ARG A 6 9.05 5.18 -31.90
C ARG A 6 7.84 4.69 -31.10
N THR A 7 7.62 3.38 -31.08
CA THR A 7 6.68 2.78 -30.13
C THR A 7 7.10 3.21 -28.72
N PRO A 8 6.20 3.77 -27.90
CA PRO A 8 6.54 4.12 -26.53
C PRO A 8 6.97 2.84 -25.80
N LYS A 9 8.12 2.90 -25.13
CA LYS A 9 8.61 1.83 -24.27
C LYS A 9 7.49 1.55 -23.24
N PRO A 10 7.09 0.29 -23.00
CA PRO A 10 6.19 -0.03 -21.90
C PRO A 10 6.74 0.59 -20.61
N PRO A 11 5.90 1.19 -19.75
CA PRO A 11 6.39 1.73 -18.49
C PRO A 11 7.17 0.64 -17.76
N GLU A 12 8.39 0.97 -17.32
CA GLU A 12 9.15 0.05 -16.48
C GLU A 12 8.32 -0.28 -15.23
N PRO A 13 8.37 -1.51 -14.72
CA PRO A 13 7.62 -1.87 -13.51
C PRO A 13 8.10 -0.99 -12.34
N LEU A 14 7.26 -0.02 -11.95
CA LEU A 14 7.56 0.97 -10.92
C LEU A 14 7.53 0.40 -9.49
N ARG A 15 7.00 -0.81 -9.34
CA ARG A 15 6.85 -1.52 -8.07
C ARG A 15 8.18 -1.77 -7.35
N GLU A 16 9.20 -2.25 -8.05
CA GLU A 16 10.51 -2.51 -7.42
C GLU A 16 11.24 -1.21 -6.99
N PRO A 17 11.31 -0.16 -7.84
CA PRO A 17 11.77 1.16 -7.40
C PRO A 17 11.02 1.69 -6.17
N ALA A 18 9.68 1.56 -6.14
CA ALA A 18 8.86 1.98 -5.01
C ALA A 18 9.23 1.20 -3.74
N LEU A 19 9.31 -0.14 -3.80
CA LEU A 19 9.70 -0.97 -2.65
C LEU A 19 11.08 -0.58 -2.12
N ARG A 20 12.06 -0.39 -3.02
CA ARG A 20 13.42 0.02 -2.64
C ARG A 20 13.41 1.37 -1.94
N GLN A 21 12.71 2.36 -2.50
CA GLN A 21 12.61 3.70 -1.91
C GLN A 21 11.95 3.65 -0.53
N LEU A 22 10.80 3.00 -0.39
CA LEU A 22 10.06 2.88 0.87
C LEU A 22 10.88 2.15 1.95
N THR A 23 11.70 1.17 1.55
CA THR A 23 12.63 0.48 2.46
C THR A 23 13.79 1.38 2.88
N MET A 24 14.40 2.11 1.94
CA MET A 24 15.46 3.08 2.23
C MET A 24 14.98 4.17 3.20
N ASP A 25 13.74 4.62 3.03
CA ASP A 25 13.08 5.59 3.89
C ASP A 25 12.52 4.97 5.17
N LYS A 26 12.78 3.69 5.44
CA LYS A 26 12.35 2.99 6.66
C LYS A 26 10.83 3.04 6.88
N LEU A 27 10.05 3.19 5.82
CA LEU A 27 8.59 3.05 5.85
C LEU A 27 8.18 1.57 5.77
N ILE A 28 9.04 0.77 5.14
CA ILE A 28 8.99 -0.69 5.12
C ILE A 28 10.27 -1.26 5.77
N ALA A 29 10.12 -2.34 6.52
CA ALA A 29 11.21 -3.19 6.99
C ALA A 29 11.09 -4.58 6.35
N ILE A 30 12.23 -5.13 5.92
CA ILE A 30 12.31 -6.52 5.45
C ILE A 30 12.56 -7.43 6.66
N THR A 31 11.59 -8.28 6.99
CA THR A 31 11.67 -9.22 8.12
C THR A 31 11.78 -10.65 7.61
N SER A 32 12.03 -11.62 8.51
CA SER A 32 11.99 -13.05 8.16
C SER A 32 10.62 -13.51 7.63
N GLY A 33 9.53 -12.82 8.01
CA GLY A 33 8.17 -13.06 7.52
C GLY A 33 7.78 -12.19 6.33
N GLY A 34 8.76 -11.60 5.62
CA GLY A 34 8.54 -10.72 4.47
C GLY A 34 8.53 -9.22 4.81
N PRO A 35 8.27 -8.36 3.82
CA PRO A 35 8.16 -6.91 4.01
C PRO A 35 7.00 -6.57 4.96
N ARG A 36 7.23 -5.63 5.88
CA ARG A 36 6.23 -5.13 6.82
C ARG A 36 6.34 -3.62 6.91
N THR A 37 5.21 -2.94 7.09
CA THR A 37 5.24 -1.51 7.36
C THR A 37 5.79 -1.22 8.76
N THR A 38 6.41 -0.06 8.93
CA THR A 38 7.06 0.31 10.20
C THR A 38 6.19 1.26 11.01
N ALA A 39 6.56 1.48 12.28
CA ALA A 39 5.95 2.52 13.10
C ALA A 39 6.07 3.93 12.49
N ARG A 40 7.12 4.21 11.70
CA ARG A 40 7.26 5.49 10.99
C ARG A 40 6.14 5.68 9.99
N TRP A 41 5.80 4.63 9.24
CA TRP A 41 4.67 4.63 8.33
C TRP A 41 3.34 4.81 9.08
N GLN A 42 3.10 4.00 10.12
CA GLN A 42 1.87 4.10 10.93
C GLN A 42 1.66 5.53 11.47
N ALA A 43 2.73 6.17 11.96
CA ALA A 43 2.68 7.55 12.41
C ALA A 43 2.39 8.57 11.29
N ALA A 44 2.90 8.36 10.07
CA ALA A 44 2.58 9.21 8.93
C ALA A 44 1.10 9.10 8.53
N VAL A 45 0.58 7.87 8.49
CA VAL A 45 -0.84 7.60 8.20
C VAL A 45 -1.75 8.23 9.25
N LEU A 46 -1.45 8.07 10.54
CA LEU A 46 -2.26 8.65 11.61
C LEU A 46 -2.32 10.18 11.55
N ARG A 47 -1.23 10.85 11.14
CA ARG A 47 -1.24 12.31 10.91
C ARG A 47 -2.13 12.66 9.72
N ALA A 48 -2.02 11.94 8.62
CA ALA A 48 -2.86 12.15 7.44
C ALA A 48 -4.35 11.96 7.77
N ILE A 49 -4.72 10.89 8.49
CA ILE A 49 -6.09 10.65 8.96
C ILE A 49 -6.56 11.81 9.85
N SER A 50 -5.75 12.22 10.82
CA SER A 50 -6.11 13.31 11.76
C SER A 50 -6.39 14.63 11.03
N GLU A 51 -5.68 14.92 9.95
CA GLU A 51 -5.92 16.09 9.12
C GLU A 51 -7.18 15.95 8.25
N LEU A 52 -7.38 14.78 7.63
CA LEU A 52 -8.57 14.50 6.83
C LEU A 52 -9.85 14.55 7.68
N MET A 53 -9.81 14.05 8.92
CA MET A 53 -10.96 14.07 9.83
C MET A 53 -11.40 15.47 10.25
N ARG A 54 -10.57 16.51 10.04
CA ARG A 54 -11.00 17.91 10.28
C ARG A 54 -12.07 18.36 9.29
N TYR A 55 -12.22 17.67 8.16
CA TYR A 55 -13.21 17.96 7.14
C TYR A 55 -14.35 16.94 7.23
N SER A 56 -15.58 17.44 7.40
CA SER A 56 -16.76 16.60 7.64
C SER A 56 -17.09 15.65 6.48
N ASP A 57 -16.71 16.01 5.26
CA ASP A 57 -17.01 15.20 4.07
C ASP A 57 -16.13 13.95 3.99
N THR A 58 -14.87 14.04 4.40
CA THR A 58 -13.93 12.90 4.46
C THR A 58 -14.08 12.04 5.71
N ALA A 59 -14.88 12.47 6.69
CA ALA A 59 -15.17 11.71 7.91
C ALA A 59 -16.34 10.72 7.76
N ARG A 60 -17.06 10.75 6.62
CA ARG A 60 -18.18 9.84 6.36
C ARG A 60 -17.70 8.41 6.15
N GLU A 61 -18.52 7.43 6.54
CA GLU A 61 -18.22 6.00 6.37
C GLU A 61 -17.89 5.64 4.91
N GLU A 62 -18.65 6.22 3.98
CA GLU A 62 -18.45 6.09 2.53
C GLU A 62 -17.08 6.60 2.03
N SER A 63 -16.37 7.38 2.86
CA SER A 63 -15.07 7.98 2.56
C SER A 63 -13.90 7.29 3.28
N GLN A 64 -14.13 6.12 3.90
CA GLN A 64 -13.11 5.34 4.63
C GLN A 64 -12.23 4.46 3.73
N ASP A 65 -11.89 4.95 2.54
CA ASP A 65 -10.93 4.27 1.67
C ASP A 65 -9.50 4.52 2.16
N LEU A 66 -8.81 3.48 2.64
CA LEU A 66 -7.43 3.55 3.13
C LEU A 66 -6.45 4.15 2.12
N ARG A 67 -6.76 4.09 0.81
CA ARG A 67 -5.93 4.71 -0.23
C ARG A 67 -5.84 6.22 -0.07
N ILE A 68 -6.87 6.88 0.46
CA ILE A 68 -6.92 8.34 0.65
C ILE A 68 -5.89 8.80 1.71
N PRO A 69 -5.92 8.31 2.96
CA PRO A 69 -4.89 8.66 3.94
C PRO A 69 -3.49 8.18 3.54
N PHE A 70 -3.37 7.09 2.77
CA PHE A 70 -2.07 6.63 2.28
C PHE A 70 -1.49 7.57 1.23
N ALA A 71 -2.31 7.96 0.24
CA ALA A 71 -1.92 8.93 -0.77
C ALA A 71 -1.54 10.27 -0.15
N LYS A 72 -2.32 10.74 0.84
CA LYS A 72 -1.98 11.95 1.58
C LYS A 72 -0.65 11.80 2.33
N ALA A 73 -0.46 10.74 3.10
CA ALA A 73 0.78 10.53 3.86
C ALA A 73 2.02 10.47 2.95
N LEU A 74 1.92 9.78 1.81
CA LEU A 74 2.99 9.71 0.82
C LEU A 74 3.22 11.05 0.14
N ASN A 75 2.17 11.79 -0.19
CA ASN A 75 2.28 13.14 -0.72
C ASN A 75 2.97 14.08 0.29
N ASP A 76 2.62 14.03 1.57
CA ASP A 76 3.27 14.86 2.60
C ASP A 76 4.77 14.52 2.75
N LEU A 77 5.16 13.25 2.56
CA LEU A 77 6.54 12.79 2.64
C LEU A 77 7.38 13.09 1.40
N TYR A 78 6.76 13.09 0.22
CA TYR A 78 7.43 13.16 -1.08
C TYR A 78 6.99 14.34 -1.95
N ALA A 79 6.29 15.33 -1.40
CA ALA A 79 5.70 16.45 -2.16
C ALA A 79 6.70 17.06 -3.16
N GLY A 80 6.35 17.02 -4.44
CA GLY A 80 7.17 17.57 -5.53
C GLY A 80 8.43 16.77 -5.90
N GLN A 81 8.69 15.62 -5.26
CA GLN A 81 9.85 14.76 -5.52
C GLN A 81 9.51 13.51 -6.35
N LYS A 82 8.23 13.12 -6.35
CA LYS A 82 7.73 11.91 -7.02
C LYS A 82 6.60 12.26 -7.98
N SER A 83 6.56 11.57 -9.10
CA SER A 83 5.44 11.66 -10.05
C SER A 83 4.19 10.98 -9.50
N ASP A 84 3.01 11.34 -10.04
CA ASP A 84 1.74 10.72 -9.68
C ASP A 84 1.75 9.20 -9.88
N ALA A 85 2.44 8.72 -10.92
CA ALA A 85 2.59 7.29 -11.19
C ALA A 85 3.42 6.58 -10.11
N GLU A 86 4.53 7.19 -9.67
CA GLU A 86 5.33 6.66 -8.56
C GLU A 86 4.56 6.66 -7.24
N LEU A 87 3.83 7.75 -6.94
CA LEU A 87 3.01 7.84 -5.74
C LEU A 87 1.87 6.81 -5.75
N THR A 88 1.24 6.59 -6.90
CA THR A 88 0.19 5.57 -7.07
C THR A 88 0.74 4.17 -6.76
N GLU A 89 1.92 3.85 -7.28
CA GLU A 89 2.55 2.55 -7.05
C GLU A 89 2.97 2.36 -5.59
N MET A 90 3.45 3.42 -4.94
CA MET A 90 3.70 3.41 -3.51
C MET A 90 2.40 3.19 -2.71
N VAL A 91 1.29 3.83 -3.06
CA VAL A 91 -0.02 3.62 -2.41
C VAL A 91 -0.46 2.16 -2.54
N LEU A 92 -0.41 1.60 -3.75
CA LEU A 92 -0.81 0.21 -4.00
C LEU A 92 0.05 -0.78 -3.21
N LEU A 93 1.36 -0.52 -3.12
CA LEU A 93 2.26 -1.35 -2.34
C LEU A 93 1.98 -1.26 -0.84
N MET A 94 1.78 -0.06 -0.30
CA MET A 94 1.45 0.09 1.13
C MET A 94 0.08 -0.54 1.45
N LEU A 95 -0.90 -0.43 0.55
CA LEU A 95 -2.20 -1.10 0.70
C LEU A 95 -2.06 -2.62 0.77
N GLU A 96 -1.28 -3.21 -0.13
CA GLU A 96 -1.02 -4.66 -0.12
C GLU A 96 -0.39 -5.11 1.20
N LEU A 97 0.60 -4.38 1.71
CA LEU A 97 1.27 -4.74 2.96
C LEU A 97 0.38 -4.60 4.20
N GLU A 98 -0.50 -3.59 4.23
CA GLU A 98 -1.39 -3.32 5.37
C GLU A 98 -2.62 -4.23 5.39
N THR A 99 -3.04 -4.70 4.21
CA THR A 99 -4.17 -5.64 4.08
C THR A 99 -3.74 -7.10 4.05
N ALA A 100 -2.42 -7.36 3.99
CA ALA A 100 -1.89 -8.71 4.02
C ALA A 100 -2.29 -9.42 5.34
N PRO A 101 -2.75 -10.68 5.27
CA PRO A 101 -3.08 -11.45 6.47
C PRO A 101 -1.91 -11.48 7.47
N LEU A 102 -2.26 -11.40 8.75
CA LEU A 102 -1.28 -11.59 9.82
C LEU A 102 -0.74 -13.03 9.75
N PRO A 103 0.57 -13.22 9.95
CA PRO A 103 1.15 -14.55 9.94
C PRO A 103 0.59 -15.35 11.12
N GLY A 104 -0.05 -16.48 10.83
CA GLY A 104 -0.73 -17.34 11.83
C GLY A 104 -2.26 -17.43 11.69
N ASN A 105 -2.88 -16.64 10.81
CA ASN A 105 -4.32 -16.70 10.51
C ASN A 105 -4.62 -17.42 9.19
N GLU A 106 -3.96 -18.55 8.91
CA GLU A 106 -4.42 -19.42 7.83
C GLU A 106 -5.80 -19.99 8.22
N PRO A 107 -6.81 -19.96 7.34
CA PRO A 107 -8.03 -20.71 7.58
C PRO A 107 -7.63 -22.18 7.68
N GLN A 108 -7.79 -22.75 8.87
CA GLN A 108 -7.55 -24.16 9.11
C GLN A 108 -8.59 -24.96 8.31
N ALA A 109 -8.25 -25.27 7.06
CA ALA A 109 -9.07 -26.11 6.20
C ALA A 109 -9.01 -27.54 6.76
N GLY A 110 -10.07 -27.95 7.45
CA GLY A 110 -10.34 -29.35 7.74
C GLY A 110 -10.46 -29.70 9.22
N ALA A 111 -11.65 -29.52 9.78
CA ALA A 111 -12.12 -30.31 10.92
C ALA A 111 -13.65 -30.48 10.85
N ALA A 112 -14.13 -31.08 9.76
CA ALA A 112 -15.48 -31.65 9.71
C ALA A 112 -15.41 -33.02 9.04
N SER A 113 -14.99 -34.02 9.81
CA SER A 113 -15.28 -35.41 9.49
C SER A 113 -15.50 -36.19 10.79
N GLY A 114 -16.76 -36.24 11.20
CA GLY A 114 -17.27 -37.14 12.22
C GLY A 114 -18.58 -37.70 11.71
N LYS A 115 -18.52 -38.88 11.07
CA LYS A 115 -19.67 -39.67 10.61
C LYS A 115 -20.70 -39.82 11.73
N HIS A 116 -21.98 -39.65 11.41
CA HIS A 116 -23.08 -40.23 12.15
C HIS A 116 -23.77 -41.21 11.22
N ASP A 117 -23.40 -42.48 11.33
CA ASP A 117 -24.22 -43.59 10.83
C ASP A 117 -25.35 -43.83 11.86
N ARG A 118 -26.60 -43.75 11.38
CA ARG A 118 -27.75 -44.45 11.95
C ARG A 118 -28.60 -44.98 10.81
#